data_AF-A0A4R1LCB0-F1
#
_entry.id   AF-A0A4R1LCB0-F1
#
_cell.length_a   1.000
_cell.length_b   1.000
_cell.length_c   1.000
_cell.angle_alpha   90.00
_cell.angle_beta   90.00
_cell.angle_gamma   90.00
#
_symmetry.space_group_name_H-M   'P 1'
#
loop_
_entity.id
_entity.type
_entity.pdbx_description
1 polymer ?
#
loop_
_entity_poly.entity_id
_entity_poly.type
_entity_poly.pdbx_seq_one_letter_code
_entity_poly.pdbx_strand_id
1 'polypeptide(L)'
;MAKAITSGGCWAAPLGGCGGGISREHLVSKCVFPDQSIFVKGLDWCLDEPKEVRIETLTAKILCKDHNSALSELDSEAGSAFDSIRDFARTKMTREEMPYINWASKHLTVDSRKLERWCLKTLLNFSFGRNLIIGPGTHEPGTVPVELARVAFGLEEFAVGRGIYTAFRQGETFNLDDHFNYVAKAHEAHLVMGSFGLCGLRFYLNLFPTVGGALSRIEESDVFYRKTHFNQPIGNSLLRLSIT
;
A
#
# COMPACT_ATOMS: atom_id res chain seq x y z
N MET A 1 36.07 12.23 12.88
CA MET A 1 35.69 11.16 11.93
C MET A 1 34.38 10.55 12.41
N ALA A 2 33.29 10.74 11.65
CA ALA A 2 31.98 10.23 12.03
C ALA A 2 31.95 8.71 11.85
N LYS A 3 31.64 8.00 12.94
CA LYS A 3 31.51 6.55 12.96
C LYS A 3 30.23 6.19 12.17
N ALA A 4 30.37 5.52 11.03
CA ALA A 4 29.25 4.98 10.29
C ALA A 4 28.49 4.03 11.22
N ILE A 5 27.28 4.42 11.63
CA ILE A 5 26.41 3.58 12.45
C ILE A 5 25.89 2.49 11.52
N THR A 6 26.42 1.28 11.68
CA THR A 6 25.93 0.09 11.00
C THR A 6 24.47 -0.13 11.36
N SER A 7 23.65 -0.07 10.32
CA SER A 7 22.23 0.21 10.28
C SER A 7 21.37 -1.06 10.40
N GLY A 8 21.67 -1.93 11.38
CA GLY A 8 21.02 -3.24 11.55
C GLY A 8 19.51 -3.21 11.85
N GLY A 9 18.88 -2.05 11.92
CA GLY A 9 17.44 -1.88 12.15
C GLY A 9 16.76 -0.89 11.21
N CYS A 10 17.40 -0.49 10.10
CA CYS A 10 16.82 0.40 9.11
C CYS A 10 16.66 -0.36 7.81
N TRP A 11 15.44 -0.58 7.32
CA TRP A 11 15.24 -1.34 6.09
C TRP A 11 15.81 -0.62 4.86
N ALA A 12 15.95 0.71 4.92
CA ALA A 12 16.59 1.53 3.89
C ALA A 12 18.12 1.59 4.00
N ALA A 13 18.73 0.84 4.93
CA ALA A 13 20.19 0.74 5.10
C ALA A 13 20.97 0.54 3.80
N PRO A 14 20.51 -0.30 2.83
CA PRO A 14 21.24 -0.53 1.58
C PRO A 14 21.41 0.74 0.72
N LEU A 15 20.62 1.79 0.94
CA LEU A 15 20.76 3.08 0.24
C LEU A 15 21.91 3.95 0.78
N GLY A 16 22.53 3.56 1.90
CA GLY A 16 23.48 4.40 2.62
C GLY A 16 22.77 5.49 3.43
N GLY A 17 23.47 6.59 3.76
CA GLY A 17 22.83 7.80 4.31
C GLY A 17 22.13 7.68 5.67
N CYS A 18 22.28 6.58 6.40
CA CYS A 18 21.61 6.42 7.70
C CYS A 18 22.14 7.44 8.73
N GLY A 19 21.23 8.17 9.37
CA GLY A 19 21.54 9.13 10.42
C GLY A 19 20.38 9.40 11.37
N GLY A 20 20.64 10.21 12.40
CA GLY A 20 19.68 10.57 13.45
C GLY A 20 19.27 9.45 14.43
N GLY A 21 19.81 8.24 14.25
CA GLY A 21 19.46 7.05 15.06
C GLY A 21 18.16 6.38 14.59
N ILE A 22 17.85 5.20 15.13
CA ILE A 22 16.62 4.45 14.79
C ILE A 22 15.38 5.15 15.38
N SER A 23 14.39 5.43 14.54
CA SER A 23 13.09 5.98 14.93
C SER A 23 12.10 4.86 15.30
N ARG A 24 11.07 5.21 16.06
CA ARG A 24 9.90 4.35 16.29
C ARG A 24 8.84 4.75 15.26
N GLU A 25 8.80 4.02 14.16
CA GLU A 25 7.94 4.32 13.02
C GLU A 25 6.61 3.58 13.10
N HIS A 26 5.52 4.21 12.67
CA HIS A 26 4.23 3.54 12.52
C HIS A 26 4.25 2.64 11.28
N LEU A 27 3.79 1.39 11.40
CA LEU A 27 3.80 0.49 10.24
C LEU A 27 2.88 1.00 9.11
N VAL A 28 1.82 1.70 9.49
CA VAL A 28 0.90 2.41 8.61
C VAL A 28 0.74 3.84 9.12
N SER A 29 0.69 4.81 8.22
CA SER A 29 0.66 6.25 8.57
C SER A 29 -0.59 6.64 9.33
N LYS A 30 -0.48 7.44 10.39
CA LYS A 30 -1.62 7.78 11.25
C LYS A 30 -2.79 8.47 10.57
N CYS A 31 -2.53 9.21 9.51
CA CYS A 31 -3.54 9.92 8.72
C CYS A 31 -4.56 8.98 8.06
N VAL A 32 -4.27 7.69 7.93
CA VAL A 32 -5.13 6.74 7.19
C VAL A 32 -6.15 6.04 8.08
N PHE A 33 -6.16 6.35 9.38
CA PHE A 33 -6.97 5.67 10.39
C PHE A 33 -8.17 6.53 10.80
N PRO A 34 -9.39 6.18 10.37
CA PRO A 34 -10.60 6.89 10.79
C PRO A 34 -11.00 6.54 12.24
N ASP A 35 -10.85 5.27 12.63
CA ASP A 35 -11.32 4.72 13.92
C ASP A 35 -10.17 4.23 14.84
N GLN A 36 -8.94 4.69 14.60
CA GLN A 36 -7.73 4.31 15.37
C GLN A 36 -7.35 2.81 15.34
N SER A 37 -8.08 1.96 14.59
CA SER A 37 -7.74 0.55 14.38
C SER A 37 -7.74 0.14 12.90
N ILE A 38 -7.03 -0.95 12.59
CA ILE A 38 -6.97 -1.56 11.26
C ILE A 38 -7.06 -3.08 11.35
N PHE A 39 -7.47 -3.70 10.25
CA PHE A 39 -7.41 -5.15 10.11
C PHE A 39 -6.18 -5.58 9.31
N VAL A 40 -5.39 -6.48 9.89
CA VAL A 40 -4.18 -7.03 9.25
C VAL A 40 -4.28 -8.55 9.16
N LYS A 41 -3.95 -9.10 7.98
CA LYS A 41 -3.90 -10.55 7.73
C LYS A 41 -2.69 -10.93 6.87
N GLY A 42 -2.28 -12.19 6.96
CA GLY A 42 -1.31 -12.80 6.04
C GLY A 42 0.15 -12.62 6.45
N LEU A 43 0.39 -12.11 7.66
CA LEU A 43 1.71 -12.09 8.29
C LEU A 43 1.84 -13.27 9.24
N ASP A 44 3.06 -13.60 9.65
CA ASP A 44 3.41 -14.68 10.58
C ASP A 44 2.59 -14.69 11.88
N TRP A 45 2.18 -13.52 12.38
CA TRP A 45 1.37 -13.37 13.60
C TRP A 45 -0.14 -13.29 13.36
N CYS A 46 -0.61 -13.29 12.11
CA CYS A 46 -2.03 -13.20 11.72
C CYS A 46 -2.29 -13.89 10.36
N LEU A 47 -1.80 -15.11 10.20
CA LEU A 47 -1.81 -15.81 8.90
C LEU A 47 -3.24 -16.12 8.43
N ASP A 48 -4.01 -16.84 9.26
CA ASP A 48 -5.31 -17.40 8.87
C ASP A 48 -6.48 -16.46 9.13
N GLU A 49 -6.41 -15.65 10.18
CA GLU A 49 -7.50 -14.78 10.62
C GLU A 49 -7.04 -13.30 10.68
N PRO A 50 -7.86 -12.36 10.17
CA PRO A 50 -7.59 -10.94 10.35
C PRO A 50 -7.53 -10.58 11.83
N LYS A 51 -6.50 -9.83 12.22
CA LYS A 51 -6.39 -9.25 13.56
C LYS A 51 -6.64 -7.76 13.49
N GLU A 52 -7.52 -7.29 14.37
CA GLU A 52 -7.68 -5.86 14.62
C GLU A 52 -6.49 -5.36 15.45
N VAL A 53 -5.80 -4.33 14.97
CA VAL A 53 -4.66 -3.73 15.66
C VAL A 53 -4.88 -2.24 15.83
N ARG A 54 -4.65 -1.76 17.05
CA ARG A 54 -4.70 -0.34 17.39
C ARG A 54 -3.44 0.37 16.92
N ILE A 55 -3.62 1.60 16.47
CA ILE A 55 -2.53 2.37 15.90
C ILE A 55 -1.41 2.68 16.90
N GLU A 56 -1.74 2.90 18.18
CA GLU A 56 -0.75 3.27 19.19
C GLU A 56 0.30 2.17 19.39
N THR A 57 -0.10 0.92 19.16
CA THR A 57 0.75 -0.26 19.31
C THR A 57 1.42 -0.67 18.00
N LEU A 58 0.95 -0.18 16.85
CA LEU A 58 1.45 -0.54 15.53
C LEU A 58 2.70 0.25 15.13
N THR A 59 3.73 0.18 15.97
CA THR A 59 5.02 0.83 15.73
C THR A 59 6.19 -0.14 15.79
N ALA A 60 7.26 0.16 15.06
CA ALA A 60 8.47 -0.63 15.05
C ALA A 60 9.75 0.22 14.86
N LYS A 61 10.88 -0.35 15.25
CA LYS A 61 12.22 0.25 15.10
C LYS A 61 12.85 -0.22 13.78
N ILE A 62 12.34 0.32 12.68
CA ILE A 62 12.57 -0.21 11.32
C ILE A 62 13.13 0.81 10.31
N LEU A 63 13.24 2.07 10.72
CA LEU A 63 13.83 3.16 9.95
C LEU A 63 14.72 4.03 10.85
N CYS A 64 15.74 4.66 10.28
CA CYS A 64 16.44 5.75 10.95
C CYS A 64 15.68 7.07 10.80
N LYS A 65 15.92 8.06 11.66
CA LYS A 65 15.21 9.34 11.60
C LYS A 65 15.32 10.02 10.24
N ASP A 66 16.50 9.98 9.63
CA ASP A 66 16.75 10.65 8.35
C ASP A 66 15.93 10.02 7.22
N HIS A 67 16.00 8.69 7.07
CA HIS A 67 15.19 7.95 6.09
C HIS A 67 13.68 8.05 6.38
N ASN A 68 13.29 8.03 7.65
CA ASN A 68 11.89 8.20 8.01
C ASN A 68 11.36 9.58 7.60
N SER A 69 12.16 10.63 7.85
CA SER A 69 11.81 12.00 7.50
C SER A 69 11.71 12.17 5.98
N ALA A 70 12.61 11.55 5.22
CA ALA A 70 12.59 11.56 3.77
C ALA A 70 11.35 10.89 3.15
N LEU A 71 10.67 9.98 3.89
CA LEU A 71 9.44 9.33 3.45
C LEU A 71 8.16 10.03 3.93
N SER A 72 8.26 11.10 4.74
CA SER A 72 7.10 11.79 5.32
C SER A 72 6.17 12.44 4.28
N GLU A 73 6.69 12.75 3.09
CA GLU A 73 5.87 13.22 1.95
C GLU A 73 4.84 12.16 1.52
N LEU A 74 5.17 10.88 1.62
CA LEU A 74 4.28 9.78 1.23
C LEU A 74 3.13 9.64 2.22
N ASP A 75 3.40 9.84 3.51
CA ASP A 75 2.37 9.83 4.55
C ASP A 75 1.38 10.98 4.36
N SER A 76 1.90 12.15 3.96
CA SER A 76 1.10 13.34 3.70
C SER A 76 0.20 13.15 2.47
N GLU A 77 0.73 12.58 1.39
CA GLU A 77 -0.07 12.24 0.21
C GLU A 77 -1.14 11.19 0.54
N ALA A 78 -0.79 10.11 1.24
CA ALA A 78 -1.75 9.08 1.60
C ALA A 78 -2.89 9.63 2.46
N GLY A 79 -2.58 10.52 3.41
CA GLY A 79 -3.60 11.25 4.17
C GLY A 79 -4.56 12.01 3.26
N SER A 80 -4.01 12.83 2.36
CA SER A 80 -4.82 13.62 1.42
C SER A 80 -5.67 12.74 0.48
N ALA A 81 -5.09 11.65 -0.04
CA ALA A 81 -5.78 10.71 -0.92
C ALA A 81 -6.95 10.04 -0.20
N PHE A 82 -6.73 9.58 1.02
CA PHE A 82 -7.74 8.86 1.81
C PHE A 82 -8.83 9.78 2.35
N ASP A 83 -8.50 11.00 2.77
CA ASP A 83 -9.51 12.00 3.12
C ASP A 83 -10.40 12.34 1.92
N SER A 84 -9.79 12.48 0.74
CA SER A 84 -10.54 12.74 -0.48
C SER A 84 -11.42 11.54 -0.89
N ILE A 85 -10.97 10.30 -0.65
CA ILE A 85 -11.77 9.08 -0.85
C ILE A 85 -12.96 9.04 0.12
N ARG A 86 -12.74 9.34 1.41
CA ARG A 86 -13.81 9.43 2.42
C ARG A 86 -14.84 10.49 2.05
N ASP A 87 -14.38 11.66 1.63
CA ASP A 87 -15.27 12.74 1.21
C ASP A 87 -16.06 12.38 -0.03
N PHE A 88 -15.46 11.66 -0.96
CA PHE A 88 -16.13 11.11 -2.14
C PHE A 88 -17.21 10.09 -1.73
N ALA A 89 -16.87 9.15 -0.83
CA ALA A 89 -17.78 8.16 -0.27
C ALA A 89 -18.98 8.82 0.43
N ARG A 90 -18.72 9.77 1.34
CA ARG A 90 -19.75 10.53 2.06
C ARG A 90 -20.66 11.30 1.11
N THR A 91 -20.08 11.96 0.10
CA THR A 91 -20.85 12.68 -0.93
C THR A 91 -21.79 11.72 -1.66
N LYS A 92 -21.31 10.52 -2.02
CA LYS A 92 -22.15 9.51 -2.69
C LYS A 92 -23.36 9.13 -1.84
N MET A 93 -23.16 8.83 -0.56
CA MET A 93 -24.25 8.48 0.37
C MET A 93 -25.29 9.61 0.47
N THR A 94 -24.84 10.86 0.63
CA THR A 94 -25.75 12.01 0.69
C THR A 94 -26.56 12.20 -0.60
N ARG A 95 -25.97 11.92 -1.77
CA ARG A 95 -26.70 11.99 -3.05
C ARG A 95 -27.77 10.92 -3.16
N GLU A 96 -27.49 9.70 -2.70
CA GLU A 96 -28.45 8.60 -2.68
C GLU A 96 -29.65 8.91 -1.77
N GLU A 97 -29.44 9.63 -0.66
CA GLU A 97 -30.51 10.10 0.24
C GLU A 97 -31.31 11.29 -0.32
N MET A 98 -30.75 12.03 -1.28
CA MET A 98 -31.34 13.25 -1.85
C MET A 98 -31.36 13.20 -3.40
N PRO A 99 -32.11 12.27 -4.00
CA PRO A 99 -32.08 12.02 -5.45
C PRO A 99 -32.72 13.14 -6.28
N TYR A 100 -33.47 14.05 -5.65
CA TYR A 100 -34.20 15.14 -6.30
C TYR A 100 -33.35 16.40 -6.52
N ILE A 101 -32.15 16.47 -5.94
CA ILE A 101 -31.22 17.59 -6.12
C ILE A 101 -30.34 17.32 -7.33
N ASN A 102 -30.16 18.33 -8.19
CA ASN A 102 -29.18 18.25 -9.28
C ASN A 102 -27.78 18.53 -8.73
N TRP A 103 -27.00 17.47 -8.54
CA TRP A 103 -25.67 17.58 -7.96
C TRP A 103 -24.61 17.87 -9.03
N ALA A 104 -23.72 18.83 -8.76
CA ALA A 104 -22.56 19.06 -9.62
C ALA A 104 -21.61 17.85 -9.58
N SER A 105 -21.06 17.45 -10.73
CA SER A 105 -20.08 16.35 -10.78
C SER A 105 -18.87 16.65 -9.89
N LYS A 106 -18.41 15.65 -9.12
CA LYS A 106 -17.22 15.76 -8.28
C LYS A 106 -16.16 14.79 -8.80
N HIS A 107 -14.93 15.28 -8.94
CA HIS A 107 -13.78 14.47 -9.36
C HIS A 107 -12.79 14.34 -8.21
N LEU A 108 -12.34 13.11 -7.99
CA LEU A 108 -11.19 12.83 -7.14
C LEU A 108 -9.91 12.86 -7.99
N THR A 109 -8.84 13.45 -7.46
CA THR A 109 -7.51 13.43 -8.05
C THR A 109 -6.52 12.95 -7.00
N VAL A 110 -5.76 11.89 -7.31
CA VAL A 110 -4.73 11.33 -6.42
C VAL A 110 -3.44 11.14 -7.22
N ASP A 111 -2.29 11.48 -6.63
CA ASP A 111 -0.98 11.15 -7.19
C ASP A 111 -0.72 9.65 -7.03
N SER A 112 -0.91 8.93 -8.13
CA SER A 112 -0.79 7.48 -8.16
C SER A 112 0.61 6.98 -7.84
N ARG A 113 1.66 7.73 -8.22
CA ARG A 113 3.06 7.33 -8.00
C ARG A 113 3.40 7.44 -6.53
N LYS A 114 2.97 8.52 -5.88
CA LYS A 114 3.16 8.68 -4.44
C LYS A 114 2.30 7.69 -3.64
N LEU A 115 1.06 7.43 -4.05
CA LEU A 115 0.23 6.39 -3.43
C LEU A 115 0.86 4.99 -3.58
N GLU A 116 1.39 4.68 -4.76
CA GLU A 116 2.11 3.42 -5.02
C GLU A 116 3.34 3.29 -4.12
N ARG A 117 4.17 4.34 -4.03
CA ARG A 117 5.33 4.38 -3.12
C ARG A 117 4.91 4.27 -1.65
N TRP A 118 3.78 4.86 -1.27
CA TRP A 118 3.23 4.73 0.06
C TRP A 118 2.79 3.29 0.37
N CYS A 119 2.06 2.64 -0.55
CA CYS A 119 1.71 1.22 -0.42
C CYS A 119 2.98 0.36 -0.27
N LEU A 120 4.03 0.67 -1.04
CA LEU A 120 5.31 -0.04 -0.91
C LEU A 120 5.94 0.21 0.44
N LYS A 121 6.05 1.46 0.91
CA LYS A 121 6.52 1.79 2.26
C LYS A 121 5.79 0.96 3.31
N THR A 122 4.46 0.93 3.27
CA THR A 122 3.65 0.16 4.23
C THR A 122 3.92 -1.33 4.16
N LEU A 123 4.00 -1.91 2.95
CA LEU A 123 4.35 -3.32 2.77
C LEU A 123 5.74 -3.64 3.35
N LEU A 124 6.75 -2.81 3.06
CA LEU A 124 8.11 -2.98 3.57
C LEU A 124 8.15 -2.85 5.09
N ASN A 125 7.43 -1.87 5.65
CA ASN A 125 7.31 -1.70 7.09
C ASN A 125 6.75 -2.96 7.77
N PHE A 126 5.70 -3.55 7.19
CA PHE A 126 5.13 -4.78 7.71
C PHE A 126 6.04 -5.98 7.55
N SER A 127 6.96 -6.00 6.57
CA SER A 127 7.65 -7.23 6.16
C SER A 127 9.10 -7.29 6.63
N PHE A 128 9.72 -6.15 6.93
CA PHE A 128 11.09 -6.09 7.40
C PHE A 128 11.28 -6.85 8.72
N GLY A 129 12.33 -7.68 8.78
CA GLY A 129 12.66 -8.52 9.93
C GLY A 129 11.75 -9.73 10.13
N ARG A 130 10.97 -10.14 9.12
CA ARG A 130 10.07 -11.31 9.17
C ARG A 130 10.54 -12.48 8.30
N ASN A 131 9.73 -13.53 8.24
CA ASN A 131 10.11 -14.84 7.69
C ASN A 131 9.87 -14.99 6.17
N LEU A 132 9.39 -13.96 5.48
CA LEU A 132 9.14 -14.00 4.03
C LEU A 132 10.27 -13.32 3.25
N ILE A 133 10.60 -13.88 2.10
CA ILE A 133 11.44 -13.23 1.09
C ILE A 133 10.60 -12.13 0.42
N ILE A 134 11.03 -10.87 0.52
CA ILE A 134 10.25 -9.74 0.03
C ILE A 134 10.43 -9.59 -1.50
N GLY A 135 9.39 -9.88 -2.28
CA GLY A 135 9.44 -9.83 -3.75
C GLY A 135 10.19 -11.04 -4.36
N PRO A 136 10.51 -11.00 -5.66
CA PRO A 136 11.20 -12.10 -6.34
C PRO A 136 12.67 -12.21 -5.91
N GLY A 137 13.25 -13.40 -6.12
CA GLY A 137 14.69 -13.65 -5.92
C GLY A 137 14.98 -14.62 -4.77
N THR A 138 16.23 -14.60 -4.29
CA THR A 138 16.76 -15.55 -3.29
C THR A 138 17.52 -14.84 -2.17
N HIS A 139 17.13 -13.61 -1.81
CA HIS A 139 17.71 -12.88 -0.69
C HIS A 139 17.16 -13.35 0.66
N GLU A 140 17.87 -12.99 1.72
CA GLU A 140 17.51 -13.36 3.09
C GLU A 140 16.08 -12.90 3.44
N PRO A 141 15.25 -13.77 4.04
CA PRO A 141 13.93 -13.40 4.53
C PRO A 141 13.95 -12.17 5.43
N GLY A 142 12.95 -11.31 5.29
CA GLY A 142 12.82 -10.09 6.10
C GLY A 142 13.82 -8.99 5.75
N THR A 143 14.71 -9.19 4.78
CA THR A 143 15.56 -8.13 4.23
C THR A 143 14.89 -7.45 3.04
N VAL A 144 15.07 -6.14 2.92
CA VAL A 144 14.50 -5.36 1.81
C VAL A 144 15.51 -5.30 0.67
N PRO A 145 15.16 -5.78 -0.54
CA PRO A 145 15.98 -5.57 -1.73
C PRO A 145 16.27 -4.10 -1.98
N VAL A 146 17.51 -3.78 -2.36
CA VAL A 146 17.92 -2.39 -2.66
C VAL A 146 17.03 -1.75 -3.73
N GLU A 147 16.58 -2.52 -4.73
CA GLU A 147 15.66 -2.06 -5.77
C GLU A 147 14.33 -1.56 -5.19
N LEU A 148 13.68 -2.35 -4.33
CA LEU A 148 12.44 -1.91 -3.66
C LEU A 148 12.66 -0.70 -2.76
N ALA A 149 13.81 -0.60 -2.09
CA ALA A 149 14.15 0.60 -1.34
C ALA A 149 14.28 1.81 -2.28
N ARG A 150 14.97 1.69 -3.41
CA ARG A 150 15.09 2.78 -4.39
C ARG A 150 13.73 3.22 -4.94
N VAL A 151 12.83 2.28 -5.22
CA VAL A 151 11.45 2.59 -5.64
C VAL A 151 10.68 3.34 -4.55
N ALA A 152 10.75 2.90 -3.28
CA ALA A 152 10.08 3.60 -2.17
C ALA A 152 10.54 5.06 -2.02
N PHE A 153 11.83 5.32 -2.26
CA PHE A 153 12.41 6.67 -2.23
C PHE A 153 12.26 7.45 -3.55
N GLY A 154 11.60 6.88 -4.57
CA GLY A 154 11.38 7.55 -5.85
C GLY A 154 12.65 7.71 -6.69
N LEU A 155 13.70 6.94 -6.37
CA LEU A 155 14.95 6.91 -7.12
C LEU A 155 14.85 6.03 -8.37
N GLU A 156 13.85 5.15 -8.40
CA GLU A 156 13.48 4.29 -9.52
C GLU A 156 11.96 4.13 -9.59
N GLU A 157 11.47 3.74 -10.77
CA GLU A 157 10.10 3.28 -10.94
C GLU A 157 10.05 1.75 -10.83
N PHE A 158 8.88 1.19 -10.55
CA PHE A 158 8.69 -0.25 -10.64
C PHE A 158 9.00 -0.76 -12.05
N ALA A 159 9.68 -1.90 -12.12
CA ALA A 159 9.83 -2.62 -13.37
C ALA A 159 8.46 -2.98 -13.98
N VAL A 160 8.41 -3.10 -15.31
CA VAL A 160 7.18 -3.39 -16.06
C VAL A 160 6.44 -4.60 -15.48
N GLY A 161 5.14 -4.40 -15.24
CA GLY A 161 4.26 -5.44 -14.71
C GLY A 161 4.26 -5.59 -13.19
N ARG A 162 4.93 -4.69 -12.47
CA ARG A 162 4.88 -4.51 -11.01
C ARG A 162 4.23 -3.17 -10.68
N GLY A 163 3.91 -2.95 -9.40
CA GLY A 163 3.32 -1.70 -8.93
C GLY A 163 1.87 -1.85 -8.46
N ILE A 164 1.15 -0.73 -8.40
CA ILE A 164 -0.21 -0.65 -7.87
C ILE A 164 -1.27 -0.94 -8.95
N TYR A 165 -2.25 -1.75 -8.57
CA TYR A 165 -3.41 -2.12 -9.39
C TYR A 165 -4.69 -1.85 -8.61
N THR A 166 -5.78 -1.55 -9.32
CA THR A 166 -7.13 -1.48 -8.75
C THR A 166 -8.00 -2.56 -9.35
N ALA A 167 -8.93 -3.11 -8.56
CA ALA A 167 -9.79 -4.19 -8.98
C ALA A 167 -11.24 -3.94 -8.53
N PHE A 168 -12.17 -3.88 -9.48
CA PHE A 168 -13.62 -3.78 -9.24
C PHE A 168 -14.40 -4.69 -10.19
N ARG A 169 -15.40 -5.40 -9.68
CA ARG A 169 -16.31 -6.18 -10.53
C ARG A 169 -17.31 -5.22 -11.17
N GLN A 170 -17.69 -5.49 -12.41
CA GLN A 170 -18.78 -4.75 -13.04
C GLN A 170 -20.07 -4.97 -12.24
N GLY A 171 -20.73 -3.88 -11.83
CA GLY A 171 -21.91 -3.93 -10.97
C GLY A 171 -21.61 -4.16 -9.48
N GLU A 172 -20.34 -4.11 -9.06
CA GLU A 172 -19.99 -4.19 -7.64
C GLU A 172 -20.52 -2.97 -6.89
N THR A 173 -21.29 -3.24 -5.84
CA THR A 173 -21.68 -2.23 -4.86
C THR A 173 -20.53 -2.10 -3.85
N PHE A 174 -19.96 -0.90 -3.78
CA PHE A 174 -18.96 -0.59 -2.77
C PHE A 174 -19.65 -0.42 -1.42
N ASN A 175 -19.25 -1.22 -0.43
CA ASN A 175 -19.54 -0.91 0.96
C ASN A 175 -18.54 0.17 1.40
N LEU A 176 -19.06 1.32 1.82
CA LEU A 176 -18.27 2.51 2.15
C LEU A 176 -17.84 2.55 3.61
N ASP A 177 -17.93 1.43 4.33
CA ASP A 177 -17.38 1.28 5.67
C ASP A 177 -15.92 1.77 5.71
N ASP A 178 -15.65 2.74 6.56
CA ASP A 178 -14.36 3.43 6.69
C ASP A 178 -13.42 2.58 7.53
N HIS A 179 -13.02 1.44 6.99
CA HIS A 179 -12.00 0.57 7.59
C HIS A 179 -10.83 0.43 6.63
N PHE A 180 -9.62 0.57 7.19
CA PHE A 180 -8.41 0.23 6.47
C PHE A 180 -8.05 -1.23 6.73
N ASN A 181 -7.87 -1.99 5.64
CA ASN A 181 -7.45 -3.39 5.69
C ASN A 181 -6.16 -3.59 4.90
N TYR A 182 -5.22 -4.31 5.51
CA TYR A 182 -4.00 -4.76 4.88
C TYR A 182 -3.93 -6.29 4.88
N VAL A 183 -3.69 -6.89 3.72
CA VAL A 183 -3.47 -8.33 3.58
C VAL A 183 -2.17 -8.57 2.82
N ALA A 184 -1.20 -9.15 3.51
CA ALA A 184 0.00 -9.69 2.87
C ALA A 184 -0.36 -11.00 2.17
N LYS A 185 0.13 -11.19 0.95
CA LYS A 185 -0.06 -12.41 0.17
C LYS A 185 1.30 -13.01 -0.14
N ALA A 186 1.50 -14.23 0.35
CA ALA A 186 2.68 -15.02 0.05
C ALA A 186 2.34 -16.13 -0.95
N HIS A 187 3.33 -16.51 -1.76
CA HIS A 187 3.34 -17.73 -2.55
C HIS A 187 4.68 -18.41 -2.24
N GLU A 188 4.62 -19.67 -1.80
CA GLU A 188 5.77 -20.36 -1.21
C GLU A 188 6.42 -19.52 -0.08
N ALA A 189 7.72 -19.22 -0.20
CA ALA A 189 8.47 -18.41 0.76
C ALA A 189 8.46 -16.90 0.45
N HIS A 190 7.79 -16.48 -0.63
CA HIS A 190 7.88 -15.13 -1.16
C HIS A 190 6.64 -14.31 -0.87
N LEU A 191 6.84 -13.11 -0.34
CA LEU A 191 5.81 -12.08 -0.31
C LEU A 191 5.62 -11.54 -1.73
N VAL A 192 4.49 -11.89 -2.34
CA VAL A 192 4.19 -11.53 -3.73
C VAL A 192 3.42 -10.23 -3.86
N MET A 193 2.56 -9.91 -2.87
CA MET A 193 1.63 -8.81 -2.98
C MET A 193 1.17 -8.28 -1.62
N GLY A 194 0.88 -6.97 -1.58
CA GLY A 194 0.08 -6.35 -0.52
C GLY A 194 -1.28 -5.92 -1.06
N SER A 195 -2.37 -6.38 -0.43
CA SER A 195 -3.72 -5.87 -0.70
C SER A 195 -4.07 -4.82 0.35
N PHE A 196 -4.51 -3.66 -0.12
CA PHE A 196 -4.94 -2.54 0.68
C PHE A 196 -6.40 -2.30 0.36
N GLY A 197 -7.23 -2.05 1.37
CA GLY A 197 -8.56 -1.53 1.12
C GLY A 197 -8.90 -0.38 2.05
N LEU A 198 -9.73 0.52 1.53
CA LEU A 198 -10.28 1.67 2.24
C LEU A 198 -11.60 2.09 1.59
N CYS A 199 -12.64 2.31 2.39
CA CYS A 199 -13.97 2.74 1.91
C CYS A 199 -14.47 1.91 0.72
N GLY A 200 -14.26 0.59 0.77
CA GLY A 200 -14.62 -0.34 -0.30
C GLY A 200 -13.72 -0.33 -1.54
N LEU A 201 -12.82 0.66 -1.70
CA LEU A 201 -11.81 0.65 -2.74
C LEU A 201 -10.71 -0.36 -2.38
N ARG A 202 -10.22 -1.08 -3.40
CA ARG A 202 -9.16 -2.08 -3.24
C ARG A 202 -7.99 -1.78 -4.15
N PHE A 203 -6.82 -1.70 -3.55
CA PHE A 203 -5.54 -1.53 -4.21
C PHE A 203 -4.67 -2.75 -3.97
N TYR A 204 -3.91 -3.14 -4.98
CA TYR A 204 -3.04 -4.31 -4.94
C TYR A 204 -1.65 -3.87 -5.38
N LEU A 205 -0.68 -3.95 -4.49
CA LEU A 205 0.71 -3.74 -4.82
C LEU A 205 1.35 -5.07 -5.20
N ASN A 206 1.61 -5.28 -6.48
CA ASN A 206 2.24 -6.49 -7.01
C ASN A 206 3.76 -6.33 -7.08
N LEU A 207 4.49 -7.26 -6.48
CA LEU A 207 5.95 -7.28 -6.49
C LEU A 207 6.54 -8.19 -7.59
N PHE A 208 5.74 -8.93 -8.35
CA PHE A 208 6.24 -9.88 -9.36
C PHE A 208 5.97 -9.37 -10.78
N PRO A 209 6.87 -9.62 -11.77
CA PRO A 209 6.61 -9.25 -13.15
C PRO A 209 5.35 -9.93 -13.70
N THR A 210 4.56 -9.17 -14.46
CA THR A 210 3.42 -9.71 -15.21
C THR A 210 3.77 -9.65 -16.69
N VAL A 211 4.31 -10.73 -17.24
CA VAL A 211 4.66 -10.81 -18.66
C VAL A 211 3.41 -11.24 -19.44
N GLY A 212 2.91 -10.42 -20.38
CA GLY A 212 1.88 -10.86 -21.35
C GLY A 212 0.57 -10.04 -21.48
N GLY A 213 0.62 -8.71 -21.34
CA GLY A 213 -0.57 -7.84 -21.51
C GLY A 213 -1.44 -7.77 -20.25
N ALA A 214 -2.67 -7.24 -20.35
CA ALA A 214 -3.60 -7.11 -19.23
C ALA A 214 -3.77 -8.46 -18.51
N LEU A 215 -3.04 -8.61 -17.40
CA LEU A 215 -3.00 -9.73 -16.46
C LEU A 215 -3.68 -11.00 -16.97
N SER A 216 -3.01 -11.66 -17.92
CA SER A 216 -3.27 -13.06 -18.21
C SER A 216 -2.75 -13.88 -17.03
N ARG A 217 -3.66 -14.13 -16.07
CA ARG A 217 -3.75 -15.37 -15.29
C ARG A 217 -2.45 -15.81 -14.57
N ILE A 218 -2.30 -15.42 -13.30
CA ILE A 218 -1.38 -16.11 -12.38
C ILE A 218 -2.14 -17.36 -11.89
N GLU A 219 -1.80 -18.54 -12.42
CA GLU A 219 -2.64 -19.75 -12.35
C GLU A 219 -2.76 -20.42 -10.98
N GLU A 220 -2.03 -20.00 -9.93
CA GLU A 220 -2.02 -20.72 -8.64
C GLU A 220 -2.15 -19.81 -7.41
N SER A 221 -3.04 -18.82 -7.46
CA SER A 221 -3.56 -18.20 -6.23
C SER A 221 -5.08 -18.24 -6.23
N ASP A 222 -5.66 -18.98 -5.29
CA ASP A 222 -7.11 -19.27 -5.17
C ASP A 222 -8.01 -18.06 -4.88
N VAL A 223 -7.56 -16.84 -5.18
CA VAL A 223 -8.35 -15.60 -5.00
C VAL A 223 -8.43 -14.84 -6.33
N PHE A 224 -9.11 -15.49 -7.27
CA PHE A 224 -9.64 -15.02 -8.55
C PHE A 224 -9.52 -13.54 -8.94
N TYR A 225 -8.87 -13.35 -10.11
CA TYR A 225 -9.40 -12.61 -11.25
C TYR A 225 -10.68 -13.30 -11.79
N ARG A 226 -11.86 -12.87 -11.37
CA ARG A 226 -13.14 -13.26 -12.00
C ARG A 226 -13.81 -12.00 -12.54
N LYS A 227 -13.70 -11.79 -13.87
CA LYS A 227 -14.35 -10.70 -14.64
C LYS A 227 -14.22 -9.32 -14.00
N THR A 228 -12.99 -8.97 -13.66
CA THR A 228 -12.64 -7.64 -13.16
C THR A 228 -11.77 -6.99 -14.24
N HIS A 229 -12.28 -5.94 -14.89
CA HIS A 229 -11.54 -5.23 -15.94
C HIS A 229 -10.43 -4.38 -15.30
N PHE A 230 -9.20 -4.90 -15.26
CA PHE A 230 -8.01 -4.11 -14.95
C PHE A 230 -7.73 -3.22 -16.15
N ASN A 231 -8.32 -2.04 -16.17
CA ASN A 231 -8.35 -1.28 -17.41
C ASN A 231 -6.97 -0.74 -17.83
N GLN A 232 -6.06 -0.35 -16.93
CA GLN A 232 -4.63 -0.05 -17.22
C GLN A 232 -3.79 -0.03 -15.92
N PRO A 233 -2.46 -0.25 -15.96
CA PRO A 233 -1.58 0.21 -14.89
C PRO A 233 -1.81 1.71 -14.68
N ILE A 234 -1.79 2.18 -13.43
CA ILE A 234 -1.86 3.61 -13.18
C ILE A 234 -0.50 4.22 -13.55
N GLY A 235 -0.27 4.43 -14.85
CA GLY A 235 0.91 5.14 -15.36
C GLY A 235 0.89 6.62 -14.96
N ASN A 236 1.35 7.52 -15.83
CA ASN A 236 1.33 8.99 -15.64
C ASN A 236 -0.08 9.63 -15.50
N SER A 237 -1.08 8.87 -15.09
CA SER A 237 -2.48 9.23 -15.06
C SER A 237 -2.98 9.36 -13.64
N LEU A 238 -3.56 10.53 -13.35
CA LEU A 238 -4.38 10.79 -12.17
C LEU A 238 -5.48 9.72 -12.06
N LEU A 239 -5.63 9.09 -10.89
CA LEU A 239 -6.82 8.27 -10.62
C LEU A 239 -8.03 9.22 -10.57
N ARG A 240 -8.87 9.19 -11.60
CA ARG A 240 -10.12 9.96 -11.66
C ARG A 240 -11.31 9.08 -11.34
N LEU A 241 -11.86 9.24 -10.14
CA LEU A 241 -13.19 8.75 -9.81
C LEU A 241 -14.20 9.89 -10.00
N SER A 242 -15.36 9.58 -10.59
CA SER A 242 -16.45 10.54 -10.81
C SER A 242 -17.74 10.02 -10.20
N ILE A 243 -18.47 10.90 -9.48
CA ILE A 243 -19.89 10.68 -9.15
C ILE A 243 -20.69 11.71 -9.94
N THR A 244 -21.59 11.19 -10.76
CA THR A 244 -22.71 11.93 -11.37
C THR A 244 -23.84 11.99 -10.37
#